data_AF-A0A1W1BBG1-F1
#
_entry.id   AF-A0A1W1BBG1-F1
#
_cell.length_a   1.000
_cell.length_b   1.000
_cell.length_c   1.000
_cell.angle_alpha   90.00
_cell.angle_beta   90.00
_cell.angle_gamma   90.00
#
_symmetry.space_group_name_H-M   'P 1'
#
loop_
_entity.id
_entity.type
_entity.pdbx_description
1 polymer ?
#
loop_
_entity_poly.entity_id
_entity_poly.type
_entity_poly.pdbx_seq_one_letter_code
_entity_poly.pdbx_strand_id
1 'polypeptide(L)'
;MVVIESVIKTSPLGRWFIELTDTMKEDAEPVFCMDVYEYADKIEEMGKAYDGAVEVMWSSEDNVTPEQINEVRMQMNAYEAEQEAKRNGEATMPDGTPNFESE
;
A
#
# COMPACT_ATOMS: atom_id res chain seq x y z
N MET A 1 2.89 -20.08 -0.61
CA MET A 1 2.56 -18.69 -0.95
C MET A 1 1.75 -18.17 0.21
N VAL A 2 2.20 -17.10 0.84
CA VAL A 2 1.48 -16.49 1.97
C VAL A 2 0.55 -15.47 1.39
N VAL A 3 -0.74 -15.59 1.69
CA VAL A 3 -1.79 -14.71 1.17
C VAL A 3 -2.25 -13.81 2.31
N ILE A 4 -2.20 -12.51 2.08
CA ILE A 4 -2.96 -11.53 2.85
C ILE A 4 -4.24 -11.27 2.03
N GLU A 5 -5.40 -11.53 2.61
CA GLU A 5 -6.65 -11.09 2.02
C GLU A 5 -6.85 -9.60 2.30
N SER A 6 -7.11 -8.84 1.25
CA SER A 6 -7.40 -7.41 1.30
C SER A 6 -8.80 -7.17 0.72
N VAL A 7 -9.72 -6.73 1.58
CA VAL A 7 -11.12 -6.54 1.22
C VAL A 7 -11.48 -5.07 1.39
N ILE A 8 -11.88 -4.42 0.30
CA ILE A 8 -12.48 -3.08 0.38
C ILE A 8 -13.89 -3.24 0.94
N LYS A 9 -14.23 -2.44 1.95
CA LYS A 9 -15.53 -2.45 2.63
C LYS A 9 -16.08 -1.05 2.77
N THR A 10 -17.40 -0.95 3.00
CA THR A 10 -18.08 0.32 3.27
C THR A 10 -18.53 0.39 4.73
N SER A 11 -18.08 1.43 5.43
CA SER A 11 -18.52 1.73 6.79
C SER A 11 -19.99 2.20 6.82
N PRO A 12 -20.66 2.13 7.99
CA PRO A 12 -22.02 2.66 8.16
C PRO A 12 -22.18 4.15 7.84
N LEU A 13 -21.07 4.91 7.82
CA LEU A 13 -21.04 6.32 7.46
C LEU A 13 -20.85 6.57 5.96
N GLY A 14 -20.81 5.51 5.13
CA GLY A 14 -20.60 5.58 3.69
C GLY A 14 -19.15 5.78 3.27
N ARG A 15 -18.19 5.75 4.20
CA ARG A 15 -16.76 5.81 3.89
C ARG A 15 -16.20 4.42 3.63
N TRP A 16 -15.31 4.28 2.67
CA TRP A 16 -14.60 3.03 2.44
C TRP A 16 -13.50 2.83 3.50
N PHE A 17 -13.11 1.57 3.73
CA PHE A 17 -11.91 1.16 4.46
C PHE A 17 -11.41 -0.17 3.87
N ILE A 18 -10.19 -0.56 4.18
CA ILE A 18 -9.61 -1.85 3.75
C ILE A 18 -9.43 -2.74 4.98
N GLU A 19 -9.97 -3.95 4.92
CA GLU A 19 -9.74 -5.00 5.90
C GLU A 19 -8.64 -5.94 5.40
N LEU A 20 -7.63 -6.18 6.23
CA LEU A 20 -6.53 -7.10 5.99
C LEU A 20 -6.64 -8.31 6.91
N THR A 21 -6.57 -9.51 6.32
CA THR A 21 -6.59 -10.78 7.07
C THR A 21 -5.44 -11.67 6.63
N ASP A 22 -4.69 -12.18 7.59
CA ASP A 22 -3.58 -13.12 7.36
C ASP A 22 -4.11 -14.55 7.24
N THR A 23 -4.11 -15.12 6.03
CA THR A 23 -4.70 -16.46 5.81
C THR A 23 -3.85 -17.59 6.38
N MET A 24 -2.66 -17.31 6.90
CA MET A 24 -1.76 -18.32 7.47
C MET A 24 -1.92 -18.49 8.98
N LYS A 25 -2.73 -17.64 9.63
CA LYS A 25 -3.03 -17.72 11.06
C LYS A 25 -4.50 -18.11 11.25
N GLU A 26 -4.75 -19.21 11.97
CA GLU A 26 -6.12 -19.71 12.22
C GLU A 26 -6.97 -18.70 13.00
N ASP A 27 -6.36 -17.92 13.89
CA ASP A 27 -7.01 -16.89 14.71
C ASP A 27 -6.54 -15.47 14.33
N ALA A 28 -6.36 -15.20 13.02
CA ALA A 28 -5.98 -13.87 12.55
C ALA A 28 -7.06 -12.84 12.92
N GLU A 29 -6.69 -11.85 13.74
CA GLU A 29 -7.55 -10.68 13.91
C GLU A 29 -7.46 -9.77 12.68
N PRO A 30 -8.61 -9.30 12.14
CA PRO A 30 -8.61 -8.40 11.00
C PRO A 30 -7.98 -7.06 11.37
N VAL A 31 -7.16 -6.53 10.47
CA VAL A 31 -6.57 -5.19 10.60
C VAL A 31 -7.31 -4.24 9.67
N PHE A 32 -7.78 -3.13 10.21
CA PHE A 32 -8.55 -2.13 9.46
C PHE A 32 -7.67 -0.93 9.10
N CYS A 33 -7.63 -0.59 7.82
CA CYS A 33 -6.89 0.55 7.27
C CYS A 33 -7.88 1.57 6.73
N MET A 34 -7.79 2.81 7.20
CA MET A 34 -8.70 3.89 6.85
C MET A 34 -8.25 4.69 5.62
N ASP A 35 -6.98 4.50 5.21
CA ASP A 35 -6.41 5.06 3.99
C ASP A 35 -5.32 4.15 3.40
N VAL A 36 -4.77 4.57 2.25
CA VAL A 36 -3.75 3.80 1.51
C VAL A 36 -2.37 3.81 2.16
N TYR A 37 -2.07 4.77 3.02
CA TYR A 37 -0.78 4.84 3.74
C TYR A 37 -0.79 3.86 4.91
N GLU A 38 -1.87 3.85 5.69
CA GLU A 38 -2.08 2.82 6.73
C GLU A 38 -2.04 1.42 6.11
N TYR A 39 -2.68 1.23 4.96
CA TYR A 39 -2.60 -0.03 4.22
C TYR A 39 -1.16 -0.42 3.89
N ALA A 40 -0.37 0.50 3.32
CA ALA A 40 1.00 0.21 2.92
C ALA A 40 1.89 -0.15 4.13
N ASP A 41 1.79 0.63 5.21
CA ASP A 41 2.50 0.38 6.46
C ASP A 41 2.15 -1.00 7.05
N LYS A 42 0.85 -1.36 7.01
CA LYS A 42 0.37 -2.64 7.55
C LYS A 42 0.74 -3.84 6.69
N ILE A 43 0.73 -3.72 5.37
CA ILE A 43 1.24 -4.77 4.50
C ILE A 43 2.74 -5.03 4.77
N GLU A 44 3.54 -3.98 4.93
CA GLU A 44 4.95 -4.14 5.27
C GLU A 44 5.12 -4.79 6.66
N GLU A 45 4.36 -4.34 7.66
CA GLU A 45 4.39 -4.89 9.02
C GLU A 45 4.02 -6.38 9.04
N MET A 46 2.92 -6.76 8.39
CA MET A 46 2.49 -8.15 8.27
C MET A 46 3.50 -8.98 7.48
N GLY A 47 4.09 -8.41 6.43
CA GLY A 47 5.11 -9.05 5.60
C GLY A 47 6.41 -9.38 6.34
N LYS A 48 6.75 -8.69 7.43
CA LYS A 48 7.96 -8.97 8.23
C LYS A 48 7.98 -10.39 8.81
N ALA A 49 6.82 -10.96 9.10
CA ALA A 49 6.72 -12.36 9.55
C ALA A 49 7.07 -13.38 8.45
N TYR A 50 7.18 -12.92 7.20
CA TYR A 50 7.31 -13.73 5.99
C TYR A 50 8.46 -13.24 5.10
N ASP A 51 9.51 -12.65 5.68
CA ASP A 51 10.68 -12.10 4.96
C ASP A 51 10.32 -11.09 3.85
N GLY A 52 9.18 -10.40 4.01
CA GLY A 52 8.65 -9.45 3.02
C GLY A 52 8.02 -10.11 1.79
N ALA A 53 7.98 -11.44 1.71
CA ALA A 53 7.44 -12.19 0.59
C ALA A 53 5.97 -12.59 0.83
N VAL A 54 5.06 -11.63 0.63
CA VAL A 54 3.61 -11.85 0.71
C VAL A 54 2.93 -11.60 -0.63
N GLU A 55 1.88 -12.36 -0.90
CA GLU A 55 0.92 -12.08 -1.96
C GLU A 55 -0.31 -11.45 -1.33
N VAL A 56 -0.87 -10.42 -1.98
CA VAL A 56 -2.11 -9.81 -1.53
C VAL A 56 -3.23 -10.15 -2.50
N MET A 57 -4.28 -10.79 -1.99
CA MET A 57 -5.50 -11.06 -2.75
C MET A 57 -6.53 -9.95 -2.53
N TRP A 58 -6.87 -9.24 -3.60
CA TRP A 58 -7.80 -8.12 -3.56
C TRP A 58 -9.24 -8.53 -3.88
N SER A 59 -10.18 -8.06 -3.06
CA SER A 59 -11.61 -8.14 -3.33
C SER A 59 -12.35 -6.94 -2.74
N SER A 60 -13.66 -6.87 -2.95
CA SER A 60 -14.54 -5.85 -2.38
C SER A 60 -15.86 -6.48 -1.96
N GLU A 61 -16.47 -5.99 -0.89
CA GLU A 61 -17.84 -6.38 -0.52
C GLU A 61 -18.87 -5.86 -1.54
N ASP A 62 -20.01 -6.56 -1.64
CA ASP A 62 -21.08 -6.26 -2.60
C ASP A 62 -21.69 -4.86 -2.43
N ASN A 63 -21.59 -4.28 -1.24
CA ASN A 63 -22.10 -2.95 -0.91
C ASN A 63 -21.12 -1.82 -1.21
N VAL A 64 -19.91 -2.11 -1.68
CA VAL A 64 -18.94 -1.10 -2.09
C VAL A 64 -19.31 -0.55 -3.45
N THR A 65 -19.44 0.77 -3.51
CA THR A 65 -19.80 1.48 -4.74
C THR A 65 -18.62 1.53 -5.73
N PRO A 66 -18.88 1.60 -7.04
CA PRO A 66 -17.83 1.82 -8.04
C PRO A 66 -17.01 3.09 -7.78
N GLU A 67 -17.64 4.14 -7.25
CA GLU A 67 -17.00 5.40 -6.88
C GLU A 67 -15.95 5.18 -5.78
N GLN A 68 -16.28 4.44 -4.73
CA GLN A 68 -15.33 4.11 -3.66
C GLN A 68 -14.17 3.25 -4.18
N ILE A 69 -14.43 2.25 -5.02
CA ILE A 69 -13.37 1.43 -5.63
C ILE A 69 -12.44 2.32 -6.48
N ASN A 70 -12.99 3.24 -7.26
CA ASN A 70 -12.21 4.17 -8.06
C ASN A 70 -11.39 5.13 -7.17
N GLU A 71 -11.94 5.58 -6.05
CA GLU A 71 -11.22 6.40 -5.09
C GLU A 71 -10.00 5.66 -4.52
N VAL A 72 -10.16 4.42 -4.06
CA VAL A 72 -9.05 3.58 -3.59
C VAL A 72 -7.98 3.43 -4.67
N ARG A 73 -8.37 3.13 -5.91
CA ARG A 73 -7.43 3.01 -7.04
C ARG A 73 -6.66 4.30 -7.30
N MET A 74 -7.34 5.45 -7.28
CA MET A 74 -6.69 6.74 -7.48
C MET A 74 -5.70 7.04 -6.34
N GLN A 75 -6.05 6.73 -5.10
CA GLN A 75 -5.17 6.93 -3.96
C GLN A 75 -3.96 5.99 -4.01
N MET A 76 -4.14 4.71 -4.39
CA MET A 76 -3.03 3.76 -4.58
C MET A 76 -2.07 4.23 -5.68
N ASN A 77 -2.60 4.66 -6.83
CA ASN A 77 -1.78 5.20 -7.92
C ASN A 77 -0.99 6.44 -7.48
N ALA A 78 -1.61 7.33 -6.69
CA ALA A 78 -0.95 8.52 -6.16
C ALA A 78 0.16 8.15 -5.18
N TYR A 79 -0.09 7.18 -4.29
CA TYR A 79 0.91 6.65 -3.37
C TYR A 79 2.11 6.07 -4.13
N GLU A 80 1.87 5.21 -5.12
CA GLU A 80 2.94 4.60 -5.94
C GLU A 80 3.79 5.65 -6.66
N ALA A 81 3.14 6.67 -7.26
CA ALA A 81 3.83 7.77 -7.91
C ALA A 81 4.68 8.60 -6.93
N GLU A 82 4.18 8.84 -5.71
CA GLU A 82 4.95 9.50 -4.65
C GLU A 82 6.17 8.67 -4.23
N GLN A 83 6.00 7.36 -4.03
CA GLN A 83 7.11 6.47 -3.68
C GLN A 83 8.15 6.38 -4.81
N GLU A 84 7.72 6.39 -6.07
CA GLU A 84 8.64 6.46 -7.22
C GLU A 84 9.40 7.78 -7.26
N ALA A 85 8.70 8.90 -7.05
CA ALA A 85 9.33 10.22 -7.00
C ALA A 85 10.36 10.32 -5.86
N LYS A 86 10.08 9.75 -4.68
CA LYS A 86 11.05 9.69 -3.56
C LYS A 86 12.30 8.89 -3.95
N ARG A 87 12.13 7.69 -4.51
CA ARG A 87 13.25 6.85 -4.97
C ARG A 87 14.09 7.54 -6.05
N ASN A 88 13.46 8.24 -7.00
CA ASN A 88 14.14 8.95 -8.08
C ASN A 88 14.77 10.27 -7.61
N GLY A 89 14.16 10.95 -6.65
CA GLY A 89 14.69 12.16 -6.01
C GLY A 89 15.94 11.89 -5.17
N GLU A 90 16.01 10.74 -4.50
CA GLU A 90 17.22 10.28 -3.82
C GLU A 90 18.35 9.88 -4.80
N ALA A 91 18.02 9.44 -6.02
CA ALA A 91 18.99 9.10 -7.06
C ALA A 91 19.61 10.33 -7.76
N THR A 92 19.06 11.53 -7.55
CA THR A 92 19.53 12.80 -8.13
C THR A 92 20.14 13.73 -7.07
N MET A 93 21.07 13.22 -6.26
CA MET A 93 22.10 14.09 -5.70
C MET A 93 23.28 14.13 -6.68
N PRO A 94 23.43 15.16 -7.54
CA PRO A 94 24.70 15.40 -8.19
C PRO A 94 25.69 15.70 -7.07
N ASP A 95 26.68 14.82 -6.89
CA ASP A 95 27.86 15.10 -6.07
C ASP A 95 28.42 16.44 -6.54
N GLY A 96 28.30 17.45 -5.67
CA GLY A 96 28.49 18.86 -5.99
C GLY A 96 29.95 19.24 -6.22
N THR A 97 30.73 18.39 -6.89
CA THR A 97 32.09 18.71 -7.31
C THR A 97 32.06 19.27 -8.74
N PRO A 98 32.32 20.58 -8.96
CA PRO A 98 32.57 21.08 -10.29
C PRO A 98 33.90 20.50 -10.78
N ASN A 99 33.87 19.72 -11.86
CA ASN A 99 35.08 19.31 -12.55
C ASN A 99 35.62 20.51 -13.35
N PHE A 100 36.51 21.30 -12.74
CA PHE A 100 37.32 22.28 -13.47
C PHE A 100 38.53 21.57 -14.05
N GLU A 101 38.36 20.97 -15.24
CA GLU A 101 39.51 20.71 -16.10
C GLU A 101 40.01 22.05 -16.63
N SER A 102 41.26 22.37 -16.30
CA SER A 102 41.96 23.56 -16.76
C SER A 102 42.76 23.19 -18.01
N GLU A 103 42.43 23.83 -19.13
CA GLU A 103 43.31 23.96 -20.31
C GLU A 103 43.77 25.41 -20.45
#